data_AF-A0A0B1TPI4-F1
#
_entry.id   AF-A0A0B1TPI4-F1
#
_cell.length_a   1.000
_cell.length_b   1.000
_cell.length_c   1.000
_cell.angle_alpha   90.00
_cell.angle_beta   90.00
_cell.angle_gamma   90.00
#
_symmetry.space_group_name_H-M   'P 1'
#
loop_
_entity.id
_entity.type
_entity.pdbx_description
1 polymer ?
#
loop_
_entity_poly.entity_id
_entity_poly.type
_entity_poly.pdbx_seq_one_letter_code
_entity_poly.pdbx_strand_id
1 'polypeptide(L)'
;MEHLLPEHSLRRTMNPRRDAQRRVENALQLWVLEAKGVPAKRRYYCELCLDKTLYARTSSKPLIDNVFWGEHFDFTMLQKMDEVCINLYREGDPKKKKERSTLIGYILIAIEQLSSRHPVERWSIVNGLKEFRQVSIS
;
A
#
# COMPACT_ATOMS: atom_id res chain seq x y z
N MET A 1 28.02 62.48 10.00
CA MET A 1 28.36 61.54 11.09
C MET A 1 27.08 60.79 11.39
N GLU A 2 27.03 59.51 10.99
CA GLU A 2 26.19 58.45 11.59
C GLU A 2 24.65 58.56 11.48
N HIS A 3 23.84 57.52 11.27
CA HIS A 3 24.04 56.11 10.95
C HIS A 3 22.66 55.53 10.56
N LEU A 4 22.65 54.66 9.54
CA LEU A 4 21.90 53.39 9.44
C LEU A 4 20.36 53.37 9.56
N LEU A 5 19.71 53.02 8.44
CA LEU A 5 18.45 52.28 8.41
C LEU A 5 18.66 50.87 8.99
N PRO A 6 17.83 50.37 9.93
CA PRO A 6 17.76 48.94 10.21
C PRO A 6 16.55 48.32 9.50
N GLU A 7 16.91 47.47 8.53
CA GLU A 7 16.39 46.12 8.30
C GLU A 7 14.88 45.92 8.13
N HIS A 8 14.52 45.57 6.89
CA HIS A 8 13.33 44.80 6.55
C HIS A 8 13.18 43.60 7.50
N SER A 9 12.36 43.77 8.54
CA SER A 9 11.87 42.66 9.33
C SER A 9 10.87 41.87 8.47
N LEU A 10 11.40 40.98 7.63
CA LEU A 10 10.68 39.84 7.09
C LEU A 10 10.21 39.01 8.30
N ARG A 11 9.04 39.36 8.85
CA ARG A 11 8.27 38.46 9.69
C ARG A 11 7.92 37.27 8.81
N ARG A 12 8.83 36.28 8.75
CA ARG A 12 8.47 34.90 8.42
C ARG A 12 7.42 34.53 9.45
N THR A 13 6.17 34.61 9.05
CA THR A 13 5.06 34.06 9.79
C THR A 13 5.31 32.56 9.87
N MET A 14 6.03 32.13 10.90
CA MET A 14 6.14 30.73 11.28
C MET A 14 4.70 30.30 11.55
N ASN A 15 4.16 29.49 10.66
CA ASN A 15 2.84 28.93 10.84
C ASN A 15 3.05 27.54 11.45
N PRO A 16 3.00 27.38 12.78
CA PRO A 16 3.26 26.11 13.44
C PRO A 16 2.30 25.01 12.99
N ARG A 17 1.08 25.33 12.52
CA ARG A 17 0.17 24.33 11.93
C ARG A 17 0.71 23.79 10.60
N ARG A 18 1.31 24.66 9.78
CA ARG A 18 1.88 24.31 8.48
C ARG A 18 3.24 23.62 8.63
N ASP A 19 4.02 23.97 9.65
CA ASP A 19 5.27 23.30 10.01
C ASP A 19 5.04 21.96 10.73
N ALA A 20 3.97 21.81 11.53
CA ALA A 20 3.59 20.52 12.14
C ALA A 20 3.12 19.51 11.09
N GLN A 21 2.33 19.95 10.10
CA GLN A 21 1.93 19.12 8.95
C GLN A 21 3.14 18.69 8.10
N ARG A 22 4.26 19.42 8.18
CA ARG A 22 5.50 19.14 7.43
C ARG A 22 6.45 18.15 8.12
N ARG A 23 6.15 17.68 9.34
CA ARG A 23 7.10 16.92 10.18
C ARG A 23 6.65 15.51 10.60
N VAL A 24 5.55 15.00 10.07
CA VAL A 24 5.22 13.57 10.21
C VAL A 24 5.42 12.93 8.85
N GLU A 25 6.61 12.37 8.63
CA GLU A 25 6.91 11.55 7.48
C GLU A 25 6.29 10.16 7.72
N ASN A 26 5.05 9.97 7.29
CA ASN A 26 4.45 8.64 7.34
C ASN A 26 5.10 7.77 6.26
N ALA A 27 5.49 6.57 6.65
CA ALA A 27 5.98 5.55 5.75
C ALA A 27 5.20 4.24 5.97
N LEU A 28 5.20 3.39 4.97
CA LEU A 28 4.58 2.07 5.03
C LEU A 28 5.46 1.11 4.24
N GLN A 29 5.92 0.05 4.92
CA GLN A 29 6.55 -1.09 4.27
C GLN A 29 5.56 -2.25 4.24
N LEU A 30 5.42 -2.86 3.07
CA LEU A 30 4.47 -3.94 2.84
C LEU A 30 5.10 -5.03 1.98
N TRP A 31 5.03 -6.28 2.46
CA TRP A 31 5.29 -7.46 1.68
C TRP A 31 3.99 -8.19 1.35
N VAL A 32 3.80 -8.45 0.06
CA VAL A 32 2.77 -9.38 -0.43
C VAL A 32 3.44 -10.73 -0.64
N LEU A 33 3.13 -11.70 0.22
CA LEU A 33 3.82 -12.99 0.22
C LEU A 33 3.15 -13.99 -0.71
N GLU A 34 2.00 -14.53 -0.29
CA GLU A 34 1.38 -15.65 -0.99
C GLU A 34 -0.13 -15.74 -0.81
N ALA A 35 -0.80 -16.43 -1.74
CA ALA A 35 -2.22 -16.78 -1.66
C ALA A 35 -2.43 -18.26 -1.95
N LYS A 36 -3.36 -18.88 -1.21
CA LYS A 36 -3.73 -20.30 -1.32
C LYS A 36 -5.23 -20.45 -1.49
N GLY A 37 -5.63 -21.56 -2.11
CA GLY A 37 -7.05 -21.85 -2.36
C GLY A 37 -7.71 -20.93 -3.39
N VAL A 38 -6.94 -20.32 -4.28
CA VAL A 38 -7.46 -19.57 -5.43
C VAL A 38 -7.87 -20.49 -6.58
N PRO A 39 -8.78 -20.07 -7.47
CA PRO A 39 -9.18 -20.91 -8.61
C PRO A 39 -8.01 -21.40 -9.47
N ALA A 40 -8.09 -22.63 -9.97
CA ALA A 40 -6.97 -23.24 -10.69
C ALA A 40 -6.72 -22.65 -12.10
N LYS A 41 -5.52 -22.93 -12.64
CA LYS A 41 -5.12 -22.70 -14.05
C LYS A 41 -5.16 -21.24 -14.52
N ARG A 42 -4.82 -20.30 -13.63
CA ARG A 42 -4.84 -18.86 -13.91
C ARG A 42 -3.61 -18.18 -13.29
N ARG A 43 -3.34 -16.97 -13.75
CA ARG A 43 -2.36 -16.08 -13.15
C ARG A 43 -3.05 -15.04 -12.29
N TYR A 44 -2.34 -14.57 -11.27
CA TYR A 44 -2.87 -13.66 -10.26
C TYR A 44 -1.87 -12.54 -9.96
N TYR A 45 -2.41 -11.37 -9.65
CA TYR A 45 -1.65 -10.23 -9.16
C TYR A 45 -2.45 -9.50 -8.10
N CYS A 46 -1.76 -8.71 -7.28
CA CYS A 46 -2.37 -7.84 -6.30
C CYS A 46 -2.24 -6.37 -6.71
N GLU A 47 -3.28 -5.58 -6.44
CA GLU A 47 -3.21 -4.12 -6.43
C GLU A 47 -3.17 -3.64 -4.98
N LEU A 48 -2.29 -2.68 -4.72
CA LEU A 48 -2.11 -2.04 -3.43
C LEU A 48 -2.71 -0.64 -3.49
N CYS A 49 -3.84 -0.46 -2.80
CA CYS A 49 -4.51 0.82 -2.72
C CYS A 49 -4.38 1.43 -1.31
N LEU A 50 -4.03 2.71 -1.24
CA LEU A 50 -4.00 3.50 0.00
C LEU A 50 -5.16 4.49 -0.08
N ASP A 51 -6.11 4.44 0.87
CA ASP A 51 -7.38 5.18 0.82
C ASP A 51 -8.02 5.21 -0.57
N LYS A 52 -8.17 4.02 -1.18
CA LYS A 52 -8.79 3.79 -2.51
C LYS A 52 -7.97 4.26 -3.72
N THR A 53 -6.83 4.91 -3.52
CA THR A 53 -5.92 5.29 -4.62
C THR A 53 -4.96 4.14 -4.89
N LEU A 54 -4.79 3.74 -6.15
CA LEU A 54 -3.82 2.71 -6.54
C LEU A 54 -2.39 3.26 -6.46
N TYR A 55 -1.54 2.62 -5.65
CA TYR A 55 -0.13 3.01 -5.49
C TYR A 55 0.83 2.02 -6.16
N ALA A 56 0.52 0.73 -6.12
CA ALA A 56 1.40 -0.28 -6.66
C ALA A 56 0.64 -1.53 -7.11
N ARG A 57 1.32 -2.37 -7.89
CA ARG A 57 0.82 -3.67 -8.34
C ARG A 57 1.96 -4.68 -8.26
N THR A 58 1.65 -5.91 -7.83
CA THR A 58 2.62 -7.00 -7.90
C THR A 58 2.81 -7.50 -9.33
N SER A 59 3.85 -8.31 -9.55
CA SER A 59 3.93 -9.10 -10.77
C SER A 59 2.78 -10.12 -10.86
N SER A 60 2.47 -10.54 -12.10
CA SER A 60 1.50 -11.60 -12.35
C SER A 60 2.17 -12.97 -12.23
N LYS A 61 1.66 -13.83 -11.35
CA LYS A 61 2.22 -15.16 -11.03
C LYS A 61 1.20 -16.28 -11.26
N PRO A 62 1.61 -17.43 -11.83
CA PRO A 62 0.72 -18.58 -11.98
C PRO A 62 0.43 -19.24 -10.63
N LEU A 63 -0.72 -19.92 -10.52
CA LEU A 63 -0.94 -20.92 -9.47
C LEU A 63 -0.18 -22.21 -9.82
N ILE A 64 0.72 -22.64 -8.92
CA ILE A 64 1.32 -23.98 -8.94
C ILE A 64 0.70 -24.78 -7.79
N ASP A 65 1.27 -24.67 -6.58
CA ASP A 65 0.66 -25.16 -5.33
C ASP A 65 -0.05 -24.01 -4.59
N ASN A 66 0.61 -22.85 -4.59
CA ASN A 66 0.15 -21.55 -4.13
C ASN A 66 0.54 -20.49 -5.18
N VAL A 67 -0.01 -19.29 -5.06
CA VAL A 67 0.51 -18.14 -5.77
C VAL A 67 1.51 -17.45 -4.86
N PHE A 68 2.78 -17.40 -5.26
CA PHE A 68 3.85 -16.79 -4.49
C PHE A 68 4.40 -15.55 -5.21
N TRP A 69 4.26 -14.38 -4.58
CA TRP A 69 4.83 -13.11 -5.07
C TRP A 69 6.14 -12.80 -4.34
N GLY A 70 6.11 -12.76 -3.01
CA GLY A 70 7.29 -12.39 -2.21
C GLY A 70 7.80 -10.97 -2.51
N GLU A 71 6.90 -10.05 -2.84
CA GLU A 71 7.25 -8.71 -3.34
C GLU A 71 7.15 -7.67 -2.24
N HIS A 72 8.14 -6.78 -2.18
CA HIS A 72 8.26 -5.70 -1.20
C HIS A 72 7.91 -4.34 -1.82
N PHE A 73 7.20 -3.52 -1.05
CA PHE A 73 6.84 -2.15 -1.40
C PHE A 73 7.19 -1.22 -0.25
N ASP A 74 7.86 -0.12 -0.58
CA ASP A 74 8.23 0.94 0.36
C ASP A 74 7.56 2.25 -0.08
N PHE A 75 6.62 2.71 0.72
CA PHE A 75 5.89 3.94 0.49
C PHE A 75 6.34 4.99 1.50
N THR A 76 6.83 6.13 1.02
CA THR A 76 7.33 7.22 1.86
C THR A 76 6.58 8.53 1.57
N MET A 77 6.75 9.51 2.47
CA MET A 77 6.11 10.84 2.35
C MET A 77 4.58 10.76 2.22
N LEU A 78 3.98 9.79 2.90
CA LEU A 78 2.55 9.55 2.79
C LEU A 78 1.76 10.62 3.55
N GLN A 79 0.65 11.03 2.94
CA GLN A 79 -0.37 11.78 3.67
C GLN A 79 -0.96 10.90 4.77
N LYS A 80 -1.61 11.51 5.77
CA LYS A 80 -2.37 10.75 6.75
C LYS A 80 -3.39 9.89 5.99
N MET A 81 -3.39 8.60 6.28
CA MET A 81 -4.30 7.62 5.70
C MET A 81 -4.95 6.78 6.77
N ASP A 82 -6.09 6.17 6.43
CA ASP A 82 -6.88 5.38 7.36
C ASP A 82 -6.81 3.89 7.04
N GLU A 83 -6.68 3.52 5.75
CA GLU A 83 -6.69 2.13 5.32
C GLU A 83 -5.72 1.78 4.17
N VAL A 84 -5.20 0.55 4.25
CA VAL A 84 -4.51 -0.15 3.16
C VAL A 84 -5.44 -1.23 2.64
N CYS A 85 -5.71 -1.23 1.34
CA CYS A 85 -6.49 -2.24 0.65
C CYS A 85 -5.60 -3.05 -0.29
N ILE A 86 -5.58 -4.37 -0.11
CA ILE A 86 -4.90 -5.31 -1.01
C ILE A 86 -5.96 -6.03 -1.83
N ASN A 87 -6.06 -5.70 -3.12
CA ASN A 87 -7.02 -6.31 -4.04
C ASN A 87 -6.36 -7.45 -4.80
N LEU A 88 -6.92 -8.65 -4.73
CA LEU A 88 -6.44 -9.81 -5.47
C LEU A 88 -7.22 -10.01 -6.76
N TYR A 89 -6.52 -9.97 -7.89
CA TYR A 89 -7.07 -10.15 -9.21
C TYR A 89 -6.66 -11.47 -9.84
N ARG A 90 -7.61 -12.10 -10.52
CA ARG A 90 -7.35 -13.11 -11.54
C ARG A 90 -7.09 -12.40 -12.87
N GLU A 91 -5.94 -12.63 -13.46
CA GLU A 91 -5.59 -12.09 -14.78
C GLU A 91 -6.44 -12.74 -15.88
N GLY A 92 -6.95 -11.93 -16.81
CA GLY A 92 -7.64 -12.40 -18.01
C GLY A 92 -6.69 -13.15 -18.94
N ASP A 93 -7.19 -14.10 -19.75
CA ASP A 93 -6.34 -14.80 -20.71
C ASP A 93 -5.88 -13.83 -21.82
N PRO A 94 -4.56 -13.56 -21.96
CA PRO A 94 -4.07 -12.66 -22.99
C PRO A 94 -4.40 -13.14 -24.41
N LYS A 95 -4.66 -14.45 -24.61
CA LYS A 95 -5.10 -15.00 -25.90
C LYS A 95 -6.56 -14.65 -26.22
N LYS A 96 -7.36 -14.28 -25.21
CA LYS A 96 -8.77 -13.91 -25.38
C LYS A 96 -8.92 -12.40 -25.26
N LYS A 97 -8.90 -11.70 -26.40
CA LYS A 97 -8.91 -10.22 -26.50
C LYS A 97 -10.00 -9.49 -25.70
N LYS A 98 -11.09 -10.16 -25.30
CA LYS A 98 -12.19 -9.60 -24.50
C LYS A 98 -12.18 -9.99 -23.02
N GLU A 99 -11.33 -10.93 -22.60
CA GLU A 99 -11.28 -11.37 -21.20
C GLU A 99 -10.50 -10.35 -20.38
N ARG A 100 -11.20 -9.67 -19.47
CA ARG A 100 -10.58 -8.72 -18.54
C ARG A 100 -10.19 -9.43 -17.25
N SER A 101 -9.21 -8.84 -16.53
CA SER A 101 -8.92 -9.25 -15.16
C SER A 101 -10.17 -9.14 -14.29
N THR A 102 -10.34 -10.09 -13.38
CA THR A 102 -11.49 -10.16 -12.47
C THR A 102 -11.00 -9.99 -11.04
N LEU A 103 -11.60 -9.07 -10.27
CA LEU A 103 -11.39 -9.00 -8.83
C LEU A 103 -11.98 -10.26 -8.20
N ILE A 104 -11.17 -11.02 -7.47
CA ILE A 104 -11.64 -12.23 -6.78
C ILE A 104 -11.71 -12.07 -5.27
N GLY A 105 -11.14 -10.98 -4.73
CA GLY A 105 -11.41 -10.50 -3.38
C GLY A 105 -10.36 -9.50 -2.92
N TYR A 106 -10.47 -9.04 -1.68
CA TYR A 106 -9.57 -8.03 -1.11
C TYR A 106 -9.41 -8.19 0.41
N ILE A 107 -8.41 -7.50 0.97
CA ILE A 107 -8.19 -7.32 2.41
C ILE A 107 -8.14 -5.84 2.70
N LEU A 108 -8.80 -5.41 3.78
CA LEU A 108 -8.66 -4.08 4.35
C LEU A 108 -7.87 -4.15 5.65
N ILE A 109 -6.84 -3.33 5.75
CA ILE A 109 -5.99 -3.20 6.93
C ILE A 109 -6.11 -1.76 7.40
N ALA A 110 -6.72 -1.55 8.56
CA ALA A 110 -6.73 -0.23 9.17
C ALA A 110 -5.32 0.13 9.64
N ILE A 111 -4.90 1.38 9.43
CA ILE A 111 -3.56 1.86 9.77
C ILE A 111 -3.27 1.75 11.26
N GLU A 112 -4.29 1.85 12.10
CA GLU A 112 -4.20 1.59 13.55
C GLU A 112 -3.69 0.18 13.89
N GLN A 113 -3.86 -0.79 13.00
CA GLN A 113 -3.32 -2.15 13.17
C GLN A 113 -1.83 -2.24 12.81
N LEU A 114 -1.29 -1.22 12.16
CA LEU A 114 0.09 -1.17 11.65
C LEU A 114 0.99 -0.25 12.47
N SER A 115 0.46 0.46 13.45
CA SER A 115 1.18 1.45 14.26
C SER A 115 2.25 0.87 15.21
N SER A 116 2.63 -0.40 15.06
CA SER A 116 3.65 -1.06 15.87
C SER A 116 5.01 -0.96 15.20
N ARG A 117 6.09 -0.88 15.99
CA ARG A 117 7.48 -0.80 15.47
C ARG A 117 8.01 -2.13 14.94
N HIS A 118 7.20 -3.18 14.95
CA HIS A 118 7.60 -4.52 14.53
C HIS A 118 6.77 -4.96 13.31
N PRO A 119 7.37 -5.71 12.38
CA PRO A 119 6.64 -6.28 11.27
C PRO A 119 5.49 -7.17 11.76
N VAL A 120 4.30 -6.92 11.24
CA VAL A 120 3.11 -7.74 11.52
C VAL A 120 2.89 -8.67 10.34
N GLU A 121 3.14 -9.96 10.56
CA GLU A 121 2.79 -11.02 9.61
C GLU A 121 1.40 -11.57 9.92
N ARG A 122 0.54 -11.71 8.90
CA ARG A 122 -0.82 -12.22 9.08
C ARG A 122 -1.30 -13.06 7.92
N TRP A 123 -2.02 -14.12 8.24
CA TRP A 123 -2.91 -14.82 7.33
C TRP A 123 -4.32 -14.24 7.41
N SER A 124 -4.89 -13.89 6.26
CA SER A 124 -6.21 -13.28 6.13
C SER A 124 -7.08 -14.12 5.21
N ILE A 125 -8.38 -14.18 5.50
CA ILE A 125 -9.36 -14.78 4.61
C ILE A 125 -9.83 -13.68 3.66
N VAL A 126 -9.76 -13.95 2.37
CA VAL A 126 -10.20 -13.03 1.32
C VAL A 126 -11.54 -13.56 0.82
N ASN A 127 -12.58 -12.73 0.68
CA ASN A 127 -13.93 -13.18 0.31
C ASN A 127 -13.91 -14.18 -0.87
N GLY A 128 -14.24 -15.45 -0.60
CA GLY A 128 -14.23 -16.54 -1.61
C GLY A 128 -12.91 -17.34 -1.73
N LEU A 129 -11.90 -17.03 -0.92
CA LEU A 129 -10.58 -17.66 -0.87
C LEU A 129 -10.25 -18.12 0.54
N LYS A 130 -9.38 -19.13 0.65
CA LYS A 130 -9.07 -19.72 1.95
C LYS A 130 -8.05 -18.89 2.73
N GLU A 131 -6.95 -18.50 2.12
CA GLU A 131 -5.79 -17.98 2.87
C GLU A 131 -4.93 -17.03 2.02
N PHE A 132 -4.63 -15.84 2.54
CA PHE A 132 -3.73 -14.85 1.95
C PHE A 132 -2.74 -14.35 3.00
N ARG A 133 -1.45 -14.26 2.67
CA ARG A 133 -0.38 -13.89 3.60
C ARG A 133 0.30 -12.60 3.20
N GLN A 134 0.49 -11.72 4.17
CA GLN A 134 1.21 -10.46 4.03
C GLN A 134 2.03 -10.14 5.29
N VAL A 135 3.02 -9.26 5.14
CA VAL A 135 3.77 -8.64 6.25
C VAL A 135 3.73 -7.14 6.09
N SER A 136 3.44 -6.39 7.14
CA SER A 136 3.29 -4.93 7.08
C SER A 136 3.82 -4.23 8.32
N ILE A 137 4.34 -3.01 8.15
CA ILE A 137 4.79 -2.11 9.23
C ILE A 137 4.65 -0.64 8.80
N SER A 138 4.19 0.22 9.71
CA SER A 138 4.05 1.67 9.54
C SER A 138 5.09 2.47 10.34
#